data_AF-D7LQ17-F1
#
_entry.id   AF-D7LQ17-F1
#
_cell.length_a   1.000
_cell.length_b   1.000
_cell.length_c   1.000
_cell.angle_alpha   90.00
_cell.angle_beta   90.00
_cell.angle_gamma   90.00
#
_symmetry.space_group_name_H-M   'P 1'
#
loop_
_entity.id
_entity.type
_entity.pdbx_description
1 polymer ?
#
loop_
_entity_poly.entity_id
_entity_poly.type
_entity_poly.pdbx_seq_one_letter_code
_entity_poly.pdbx_strand_id
1 'polypeptide(L)'
;MQRWEKDVSGGSSMGQKLGFDSRGKGIEEIVSRLSPFDELPEDCVSNIISLTSPRDACIAASVSRTLRLTVQSDSVWEKFLPTEYASLIHEWRVFLSKKELYFSLCQVPILIEDGQKSFWLEKASAKRCLMLSPKQLVITWGNSPQYWQWISIPESRFEKVPELLDVCAFEIHGWMNTQILSPRTHYSAYVVYKSRTGCYGFRDLPIQVGIGLVGQKPPKRFICFDESTDRIKKWARRELIKSHEREDGWIEAGIGEFFNEGGLSLGCDEIELSIVDITSPYWKRGLVIQGIEFRPAKQ
;
A
#
# COMPACT_ATOMS: atom_id res chain seq x y z
N MET A 1 5.17 16.24 -12.53
CA MET A 1 3.90 16.88 -12.94
C MET A 1 3.32 16.28 -14.23
N GLN A 2 4.15 15.87 -15.20
CA GLN A 2 3.71 15.39 -16.53
C GLN A 2 3.12 13.97 -16.66
N ARG A 3 2.94 13.20 -15.57
CA ARG A 3 2.36 11.83 -15.63
C ARG A 3 0.90 11.75 -15.17
N TRP A 4 0.31 12.87 -14.74
CA TRP A 4 -1.13 12.98 -14.46
C TRP A 4 -1.92 13.64 -15.62
N GLU A 5 -1.24 14.14 -16.65
CA GLU A 5 -1.85 14.89 -17.78
C GLU A 5 -2.20 14.03 -19.02
N LYS A 6 -1.76 12.77 -19.10
CA LYS A 6 -1.84 11.98 -20.36
C LYS A 6 -3.15 11.24 -20.62
N ASP A 7 -4.10 11.21 -19.69
CA ASP A 7 -5.29 10.36 -19.82
C ASP A 7 -6.54 11.07 -20.38
N VAL A 8 -6.43 12.30 -20.89
CA VAL A 8 -7.58 13.03 -21.44
C VAL A 8 -7.23 13.75 -22.75
N SER A 9 -7.09 13.00 -23.84
CA SER A 9 -7.14 13.58 -25.20
C SER A 9 -7.64 12.57 -26.21
N GLY A 10 -8.92 12.67 -26.59
CA GLY A 10 -9.53 11.85 -27.63
C GLY A 10 -10.82 12.46 -28.21
N GLY A 11 -10.67 13.38 -29.17
CA GLY A 11 -11.66 13.76 -30.20
C GLY A 11 -12.72 14.81 -29.80
N SER A 12 -13.29 15.64 -30.66
CA SER A 12 -13.05 16.03 -32.07
C SER A 12 -13.79 17.37 -32.29
N SER A 13 -13.29 18.21 -33.19
CA SER A 13 -13.78 19.58 -33.48
C SER A 13 -14.74 19.65 -34.67
N MET A 14 -15.74 20.53 -34.58
CA MET A 14 -16.46 21.26 -35.65
C MET A 14 -17.34 22.32 -34.93
N GLY A 15 -17.46 23.61 -35.23
CA GLY A 15 -16.96 24.48 -36.28
C GLY A 15 -18.05 25.51 -36.67
N GLN A 16 -17.87 26.79 -36.27
CA GLN A 16 -18.44 28.05 -36.84
C GLN A 16 -19.97 28.34 -36.68
N LYS A 17 -20.51 29.58 -36.60
CA LYS A 17 -20.15 30.97 -37.01
C LYS A 17 -20.97 31.97 -36.14
N LEU A 18 -20.34 33.00 -35.55
CA LEU A 18 -20.40 34.44 -35.90
C LEU A 18 -21.78 35.12 -36.02
N GLY A 19 -22.01 36.10 -35.13
CA GLY A 19 -22.97 37.19 -35.26
C GLY A 19 -22.53 38.34 -34.35
N PHE A 20 -21.93 39.37 -34.94
CA PHE A 20 -21.40 40.57 -34.30
C PHE A 20 -22.54 41.58 -34.15
N ASP A 21 -22.75 42.16 -32.98
CA ASP A 21 -23.30 43.51 -32.92
C ASP A 21 -22.76 44.32 -31.75
N SER A 22 -22.61 45.60 -32.02
CA SER A 22 -21.72 46.54 -31.36
C SER A 22 -22.52 47.60 -30.61
N ARG A 23 -22.17 47.89 -29.35
CA ARG A 23 -22.11 49.23 -28.73
C ARG A 23 -22.02 49.15 -27.21
N GLY A 24 -21.05 49.88 -26.66
CA GLY A 24 -20.96 50.18 -25.24
C GLY A 24 -19.52 50.22 -24.77
N LYS A 25 -18.84 51.36 -24.96
CA LYS A 25 -17.59 51.66 -24.25
C LYS A 25 -17.90 51.77 -22.75
N GLY A 26 -17.80 50.66 -22.04
CA GLY A 26 -17.40 50.64 -20.64
C GLY A 26 -15.97 50.14 -20.63
N ILE A 27 -15.05 50.88 -20.01
CA ILE A 27 -13.82 50.26 -19.52
C ILE A 27 -14.29 49.34 -18.40
N GLU A 28 -14.68 48.12 -18.77
CA GLU A 28 -14.70 47.02 -17.81
C GLU A 28 -13.23 46.78 -17.47
N GLU A 29 -12.82 47.41 -16.37
CA GLU A 29 -11.70 46.94 -15.59
C GLU A 29 -11.91 45.43 -15.43
N ILE A 30 -11.10 44.64 -16.14
CA ILE A 30 -10.97 43.22 -15.88
C ILE A 30 -10.27 43.17 -14.51
N VAL A 31 -11.04 43.43 -13.46
CA VAL A 31 -10.70 43.00 -12.12
C VAL A 31 -10.69 41.50 -12.27
N SER A 32 -9.49 40.96 -12.49
CA SER A 32 -9.23 39.55 -12.23
C SER A 32 -9.78 39.34 -10.84
N ARG A 33 -10.96 38.71 -10.72
CA ARG A 33 -11.53 38.38 -9.43
C ARG A 33 -10.46 37.55 -8.75
N LEU A 34 -9.75 38.19 -7.82
CA LEU A 34 -8.77 37.52 -7.00
C LEU A 34 -9.53 36.37 -6.36
N SER A 35 -8.97 35.18 -6.43
CA SER A 35 -9.58 34.07 -5.72
C SER A 35 -9.61 34.45 -4.24
N PRO A 36 -10.63 34.07 -3.45
CA PRO A 36 -10.62 34.33 -2.01
C PRO A 36 -9.37 33.81 -1.28
N PHE A 37 -8.63 32.88 -1.92
CA PHE A 37 -7.34 32.39 -1.43
C PHE A 37 -6.17 33.35 -1.68
N ASP A 38 -6.26 34.25 -2.65
CA ASP A 38 -5.24 35.26 -2.93
C ASP A 38 -5.27 36.40 -1.89
N GLU A 39 -6.33 36.48 -1.08
CA GLU A 39 -6.45 37.43 0.04
C GLU A 39 -5.86 36.87 1.35
N LEU A 40 -5.56 35.57 1.41
CA LEU A 40 -5.00 34.92 2.60
C LEU A 40 -3.46 35.02 2.61
N PRO A 41 -2.83 35.22 3.79
CA PRO A 41 -1.39 35.10 3.93
C PRO A 41 -0.89 33.71 3.49
N GLU A 42 0.29 33.65 2.87
CA GLU A 42 0.88 32.40 2.38
C GLU A 42 0.98 31.33 3.48
N ASP A 43 1.33 31.73 4.71
CA ASP A 43 1.42 30.83 5.86
C ASP A 43 0.07 30.21 6.23
N CYS A 44 -1.03 30.96 6.09
CA CYS A 44 -2.39 30.44 6.32
C CYS A 44 -2.74 29.39 5.28
N VAL A 45 -2.46 29.69 4.00
CA VAL A 45 -2.70 28.77 2.89
C VAL A 45 -1.84 27.51 3.02
N SER A 46 -0.55 27.66 3.35
CA SER A 46 0.38 26.55 3.60
C SER A 46 -0.12 25.65 4.73
N ASN A 47 -0.59 26.25 5.84
CA ASN A 47 -1.12 25.49 6.96
C ASN A 47 -2.40 24.73 6.58
N ILE A 48 -3.35 25.36 5.89
CA ILE A 48 -4.57 24.69 5.42
C ILE A 48 -4.21 23.49 4.54
N ILE A 49 -3.35 23.69 3.53
CA ILE A 49 -2.95 22.63 2.60
C ILE A 49 -2.22 21.50 3.32
N SER A 50 -1.34 21.81 4.26
CA SER A 50 -0.58 20.81 5.02
C SER A 50 -1.45 19.91 5.92
N LEU A 51 -2.71 20.28 6.15
CA LEU A 51 -3.69 19.49 6.91
C LEU A 51 -4.56 18.60 6.00
N THR A 52 -4.43 18.71 4.68
CA THR A 52 -5.14 17.87 3.71
C THR A 52 -4.29 16.65 3.33
N SER A 53 -4.72 15.87 2.33
CA SER A 53 -3.90 14.80 1.77
C SER A 53 -2.93 15.33 0.71
N PRO A 54 -1.78 14.65 0.45
CA PRO A 54 -0.90 14.97 -0.68
C PRO A 54 -1.64 15.03 -2.03
N ARG A 55 -2.65 14.18 -2.21
CA ARG A 55 -3.53 14.21 -3.39
C ARG A 55 -4.29 15.52 -3.48
N ASP A 56 -4.93 15.94 -2.40
CA ASP A 56 -5.73 17.18 -2.36
C ASP A 56 -4.82 18.41 -2.50
N ALA A 57 -3.62 18.39 -1.92
CA ALA A 57 -2.61 19.41 -2.14
C ALA A 57 -2.23 19.54 -3.63
N CYS A 58 -2.05 18.42 -4.33
CA CYS A 58 -1.78 18.42 -5.77
C CYS A 58 -2.98 18.93 -6.60
N ILE A 59 -4.20 18.60 -6.18
CA ILE A 59 -5.42 19.13 -6.82
C ILE A 59 -5.50 20.65 -6.61
N ALA A 60 -5.31 21.13 -5.38
CA ALA A 60 -5.30 22.56 -5.06
C ALA A 60 -4.24 23.34 -5.85
N ALA A 61 -3.04 22.76 -6.04
CA ALA A 61 -1.99 23.36 -6.87
C ALA A 61 -2.39 23.58 -8.34
N SER A 62 -3.43 22.90 -8.82
CA SER A 62 -3.91 23.02 -10.19
C SER A 62 -4.97 24.12 -10.35
N VAL A 63 -5.49 24.65 -9.24
CA VAL A 63 -6.60 25.62 -9.24
C VAL A 63 -6.12 27.06 -9.43
N SER A 64 -4.99 27.44 -8.82
CA SER A 64 -4.44 28.80 -8.94
C SER A 64 -2.91 28.83 -8.88
N ARG A 65 -2.31 29.93 -9.36
CA ARG A 65 -0.86 30.14 -9.30
C ARG A 65 -0.36 30.24 -7.86
N THR A 66 -1.11 30.90 -6.98
CA THR A 66 -0.77 31.08 -5.57
C THR A 66 -0.71 29.73 -4.86
N LEU A 67 -1.77 28.92 -4.96
CA LEU A 67 -1.82 27.56 -4.41
C LEU A 67 -0.70 26.69 -4.98
N ARG A 68 -0.41 26.82 -6.28
CA ARG A 68 0.69 26.10 -6.92
C ARG A 68 2.03 26.41 -6.28
N LEU A 69 2.34 27.68 -6.01
CA LEU A 69 3.60 28.09 -5.40
C LEU A 69 3.70 27.57 -3.96
N THR A 70 2.63 27.75 -3.17
CA THR A 70 2.57 27.28 -1.79
C THR A 70 2.77 25.76 -1.69
N VAL A 71 2.16 24.97 -2.57
CA VAL A 71 2.32 23.51 -2.61
C VAL A 71 3.73 23.07 -3.03
N GLN A 72 4.56 23.92 -3.62
CA GLN A 72 5.96 23.57 -3.88
C GLN A 72 6.87 23.80 -2.66
N SER A 73 6.40 24.51 -1.63
CA SER A 73 7.17 24.76 -0.41
C SER A 73 7.38 23.49 0.41
N ASP A 74 8.59 23.32 0.94
CA ASP A 74 8.94 22.21 1.82
C ASP A 74 8.15 22.23 3.14
N SER A 75 7.67 23.39 3.60
CA SER A 75 6.82 23.51 4.79
C SER A 75 5.54 22.67 4.72
N VAL A 76 4.98 22.51 3.52
CA VAL A 76 3.79 21.69 3.27
C VAL A 76 4.16 20.21 3.30
N TRP A 77 5.19 19.82 2.54
CA TRP A 77 5.59 18.41 2.40
C TRP A 77 6.21 17.83 3.67
N GLU A 78 6.83 18.67 4.51
CA GLU A 78 7.32 18.27 5.83
C GLU A 78 6.21 17.64 6.68
N LYS A 79 4.96 18.18 6.63
CA LYS A 79 3.83 17.63 7.39
C LYS A 79 3.25 16.34 6.80
N PHE A 80 3.52 16.04 5.52
CA PHE A 80 3.13 14.78 4.89
C PHE A 80 4.13 13.66 5.13
N LEU A 81 5.33 14.00 5.61
CA LEU A 81 6.33 12.99 5.95
C LEU A 81 6.11 12.48 7.39
N PRO A 82 6.38 11.20 7.67
CA PRO A 82 6.32 10.65 9.02
C PRO A 82 7.30 11.36 9.96
N THR A 83 6.92 11.80 11.16
CA THR A 83 7.82 12.56 12.05
C THR A 83 9.18 11.89 12.29
N GLU A 84 9.23 10.55 12.32
CA GLU A 84 10.47 9.79 12.47
C GLU A 84 11.30 9.62 11.17
N TYR A 85 10.88 10.16 10.02
CA TYR A 85 11.48 9.90 8.70
C TYR A 85 13.00 10.17 8.68
N ALA A 86 13.48 11.15 9.45
CA ALA A 86 14.90 11.50 9.53
C ALA A 86 15.76 10.33 10.05
N SER A 87 15.21 9.49 10.93
CA SER A 87 15.88 8.28 11.43
C SER A 87 15.78 7.10 10.46
N LEU A 88 14.83 7.14 9.52
CA LEU A 88 14.56 6.06 8.58
C LEU A 88 15.34 6.19 7.26
N ILE A 89 15.86 7.38 6.96
CA ILE A 89 16.61 7.64 5.73
C ILE A 89 18.10 7.54 6.03
N HIS A 90 18.80 6.68 5.30
CA HIS A 90 20.25 6.63 5.34
C HIS A 90 20.85 7.96 4.84
N GLU A 91 21.85 8.47 5.56
CA GLU A 91 22.52 9.78 5.35
C GLU A 91 23.01 10.03 3.91
N TRP A 92 23.16 8.98 3.10
CA TRP A 92 23.71 9.09 1.74
C TRP A 92 22.68 9.49 0.67
N ARG A 93 21.38 9.52 1.00
CA ARG A 93 20.36 10.02 0.06
C ARG A 93 20.15 11.52 0.25
N VAL A 94 20.79 12.30 -0.62
CA VAL A 94 20.56 13.75 -0.73
C VAL A 94 19.34 13.98 -1.61
N PHE A 95 18.30 14.59 -1.06
CA PHE A 95 17.10 15.01 -1.80
C PHE A 95 17.11 16.53 -1.99
N LEU A 96 16.66 17.00 -3.15
CA LEU A 96 16.63 18.43 -3.47
C LEU A 96 15.42 19.14 -2.83
N SER A 97 14.40 18.39 -2.40
CA SER A 97 13.21 18.90 -1.71
C SER A 97 12.52 17.80 -0.88
N LYS A 98 11.69 18.20 0.09
CA LYS A 98 10.83 17.28 0.86
C LYS A 98 9.80 16.59 -0.01
N LYS A 99 9.34 17.27 -1.06
CA LYS A 99 8.48 16.70 -2.08
C LYS A 99 9.13 15.53 -2.81
N GLU A 100 10.38 15.70 -3.24
CA GLU A 100 11.14 14.64 -3.89
C GLU A 100 11.35 13.45 -2.95
N LEU A 101 11.73 13.72 -1.70
CA LEU A 101 11.82 12.72 -0.65
C LEU A 101 10.50 11.94 -0.50
N TYR A 102 9.36 12.64 -0.39
CA TYR A 102 8.06 12.02 -0.27
C TYR A 102 7.77 11.05 -1.42
N PHE A 103 7.99 11.48 -2.67
CA PHE A 103 7.75 10.60 -3.82
C PHE A 103 8.75 9.45 -3.90
N SER A 104 10.00 9.63 -3.45
CA SER A 104 10.95 8.52 -3.31
C SER A 104 10.46 7.50 -2.30
N LEU A 105 9.92 7.92 -1.15
CA LEU A 105 9.34 7.02 -0.14
C LEU A 105 8.06 6.34 -0.60
N CYS A 106 7.36 6.89 -1.59
CA CYS A 106 6.21 6.23 -2.22
C CYS A 106 6.61 5.14 -3.21
N GLN A 107 7.78 5.29 -3.86
CA GLN A 107 8.21 4.43 -4.97
C GLN A 107 9.17 3.32 -4.52
N VAL A 108 10.08 3.65 -3.60
CA VAL A 108 11.16 2.77 -3.19
C VAL A 108 10.96 2.42 -1.72
N PRO A 109 10.54 1.18 -1.41
CA PRO A 109 10.48 0.71 -0.05
C PRO A 109 11.86 0.77 0.61
N ILE A 110 11.90 1.20 1.86
CA ILE A 110 13.11 1.21 2.69
C ILE A 110 13.04 0.04 3.67
N LEU A 111 14.19 -0.56 3.96
CA LEU A 111 14.31 -1.58 4.98
C LEU A 111 14.57 -0.93 6.32
N ILE A 112 13.83 -1.35 7.34
CA ILE A 112 13.92 -0.84 8.71
C ILE A 112 14.12 -2.01 9.67
N GLU A 113 14.53 -1.71 10.89
CA GLU A 113 14.79 -2.71 11.94
C GLU A 113 15.70 -3.84 11.43
N ASP A 114 16.89 -3.51 10.93
CA ASP A 114 17.86 -4.50 10.41
C ASP A 114 17.28 -5.44 9.34
N GLY A 115 16.48 -4.88 8.43
CA GLY A 115 15.88 -5.64 7.32
C GLY A 115 14.71 -6.54 7.71
N GLN A 116 14.20 -6.44 8.93
CA GLN A 116 13.08 -7.24 9.39
C GLN A 116 11.73 -6.75 8.84
N LYS A 117 11.64 -5.47 8.49
CA LYS A 117 10.42 -4.86 7.93
C LYS A 117 10.78 -3.96 6.74
N SER A 118 9.85 -3.85 5.79
CA SER A 118 9.96 -2.95 4.64
C SER A 118 8.87 -1.89 4.74
N PHE A 119 9.21 -0.63 4.55
CA PHE A 119 8.36 0.54 4.79
C PHE A 119 8.28 1.45 3.57
N TRP A 120 7.10 2.00 3.29
CA TRP A 120 6.89 3.01 2.25
C TRP A 120 5.61 3.82 2.54
N LEU A 121 5.36 4.86 1.75
CA LEU A 121 4.14 5.68 1.89
C LEU A 121 3.12 5.39 0.79
N GLU A 122 1.84 5.40 1.17
CA GLU A 122 0.74 5.46 0.21
C GLU A 122 0.67 6.88 -0.36
N LYS A 123 0.75 6.95 -1.69
CA LYS A 123 0.99 8.19 -2.44
C LYS A 123 -0.14 9.22 -2.33
N ALA A 124 -1.40 8.79 -2.18
CA ALA A 124 -2.52 9.71 -2.15
C ALA A 124 -2.73 10.32 -0.76
N SER A 125 -2.52 9.53 0.29
CA SER A 125 -2.93 9.82 1.66
C SER A 125 -1.76 10.05 2.62
N ALA A 126 -0.51 9.82 2.19
CA ALA A 126 0.68 9.79 3.04
C ALA A 126 0.64 8.77 4.19
N LYS A 127 -0.31 7.83 4.16
CA LYS A 127 -0.43 6.79 5.18
C LYS A 127 0.69 5.76 5.02
N ARG A 128 1.16 5.24 6.15
CA ARG A 128 2.26 4.28 6.21
C ARG A 128 1.82 2.93 5.63
N CYS A 129 2.63 2.37 4.75
CA CYS A 129 2.54 0.99 4.29
C CYS A 129 3.73 0.20 4.84
N LEU A 130 3.51 -1.08 5.11
CA LEU A 130 4.53 -1.93 5.72
C LEU A 130 4.47 -3.34 5.14
N MET A 131 5.61 -4.02 5.09
CA MET A 131 5.68 -5.45 4.89
C MET A 131 6.55 -6.09 5.98
N LEU A 132 6.02 -7.12 6.64
CA LEU A 132 6.80 -7.96 7.55
C LEU A 132 7.62 -8.96 6.76
N SER A 133 8.91 -9.07 7.09
CA SER A 133 9.74 -10.14 6.53
C SER A 133 9.28 -11.51 7.04
N PRO A 134 9.55 -12.59 6.30
CA PRO A 134 9.21 -13.94 6.75
C PRO A 134 10.00 -14.34 8.01
N LYS A 135 11.14 -13.71 8.29
CA LYS A 135 11.92 -13.93 9.52
C LYS A 135 11.20 -13.42 10.78
N GLN A 136 10.23 -12.52 10.62
CA GLN A 136 9.35 -12.05 11.71
C GLN A 136 8.12 -12.95 11.90
N LEU A 137 7.92 -13.95 11.04
CA LEU A 137 6.78 -14.85 11.10
C LEU A 137 7.17 -16.16 11.80
N VAL A 138 6.21 -16.74 12.51
CA VAL A 138 6.33 -18.10 13.03
C VAL A 138 5.84 -19.05 11.96
N ILE A 139 6.80 -19.65 11.26
CA ILE A 139 6.55 -20.64 10.20
C ILE A 139 6.77 -22.03 10.81
N THR A 140 5.74 -22.88 10.77
CA THR A 140 5.85 -24.25 11.27
C THR A 140 6.94 -25.00 10.50
N TRP A 141 7.92 -25.52 11.25
CA TRP A 141 9.16 -26.11 10.74
C TRP A 141 10.09 -25.17 9.95
N GLY A 142 9.90 -23.84 9.97
CA GLY A 142 10.66 -22.88 9.16
C GLY A 142 12.18 -22.88 9.36
N ASN A 143 12.66 -23.38 10.50
CA ASN A 143 14.10 -23.53 10.82
C ASN A 143 14.66 -24.90 10.41
N SER A 144 13.83 -25.80 9.89
CA SER A 144 14.21 -27.16 9.53
C SER A 144 14.54 -27.21 8.03
N PRO A 145 15.81 -27.42 7.64
CA PRO A 145 16.24 -27.41 6.24
C PRO A 145 15.65 -28.56 5.41
N GLN A 146 15.05 -29.56 6.06
CA GLN A 146 14.33 -30.67 5.42
C GLN A 146 13.01 -30.21 4.78
N TYR A 147 12.43 -29.13 5.32
CA TYR A 147 11.08 -28.67 5.00
C TYR A 147 11.09 -27.28 4.36
N TRP A 148 12.06 -26.45 4.71
CA TRP A 148 12.18 -25.08 4.23
C TRP A 148 13.62 -24.73 3.88
N GLN A 149 13.80 -24.01 2.77
CA GLN A 149 15.09 -23.46 2.37
C GLN A 149 15.03 -21.93 2.33
N TRP A 150 15.99 -21.26 2.95
CA TRP A 150 16.08 -19.80 2.89
C TRP A 150 16.96 -19.37 1.71
N ILE A 151 16.32 -18.81 0.70
CA ILE A 151 16.94 -18.45 -0.59
C ILE A 151 17.01 -16.94 -0.77
N SER A 152 17.92 -16.50 -1.64
CA SER A 152 18.01 -15.11 -2.09
C SER A 152 17.49 -15.02 -3.52
N ILE A 153 16.57 -14.10 -3.76
CA ILE A 153 15.92 -13.89 -5.05
C ILE A 153 16.04 -12.40 -5.41
N PRO A 154 16.53 -12.02 -6.60
CA PRO A 154 16.74 -10.61 -6.96
C PRO A 154 15.48 -9.73 -6.86
N GLU A 155 14.31 -10.30 -7.13
CA GLU A 155 13.02 -9.62 -7.05
C GLU A 155 12.46 -9.53 -5.62
N SER A 156 13.14 -10.11 -4.63
CA SER A 156 12.73 -10.08 -3.23
C SER A 156 13.09 -8.74 -2.58
N ARG A 157 12.19 -8.18 -1.77
CA ARG A 157 12.49 -7.02 -0.91
C ARG A 157 13.44 -7.35 0.23
N PHE A 158 13.47 -8.62 0.65
CA PHE A 158 14.31 -9.09 1.76
C PHE A 158 15.43 -9.98 1.23
N GLU A 159 16.59 -9.93 1.89
CA GLU A 159 17.80 -10.68 1.53
C GLU A 159 17.56 -12.20 1.43
N LYS A 160 16.75 -12.73 2.36
CA LYS A 160 16.40 -14.14 2.47
C LYS A 160 14.90 -14.31 2.62
N VAL A 161 14.33 -15.19 1.82
CA VAL A 161 12.92 -15.60 1.87
C VAL A 161 12.81 -17.12 1.90
N PRO A 162 11.82 -17.69 2.60
CA PRO A 162 11.64 -19.13 2.71
C PRO A 162 10.95 -19.69 1.46
N GLU A 163 11.59 -20.69 0.88
CA GLU A 163 11.03 -21.61 -0.11
C GLU A 163 10.59 -22.90 0.60
N LEU A 164 9.34 -23.29 0.37
CA LEU A 164 8.78 -24.52 0.88
C LEU A 164 9.27 -25.72 0.07
N LEU A 165 9.99 -26.64 0.70
CA LEU A 165 10.53 -27.83 0.05
C LEU A 165 9.54 -28.99 0.01
N ASP A 166 9.00 -29.37 1.16
CA ASP A 166 7.93 -30.38 1.27
C ASP A 166 7.35 -30.39 2.69
N VAL A 167 6.05 -30.19 2.89
CA VAL A 167 5.39 -30.36 4.21
C VAL A 167 3.99 -30.95 4.09
N CYS A 168 3.56 -31.71 5.09
CA CYS A 168 2.15 -32.09 5.24
C CYS A 168 1.33 -31.03 5.99
N ALA A 169 1.88 -30.43 7.06
CA ALA A 169 1.26 -29.34 7.81
C ALA A 169 1.83 -27.98 7.39
N PHE A 170 0.98 -27.07 6.93
CA PHE A 170 1.36 -25.74 6.48
C PHE A 170 0.68 -24.68 7.36
N GLU A 171 1.48 -24.02 8.20
CA GLU A 171 1.00 -23.01 9.15
C GLU A 171 2.01 -21.87 9.26
N ILE A 172 1.50 -20.64 9.17
CA ILE A 172 2.25 -19.41 9.33
C ILE A 172 1.46 -18.48 10.24
N HIS A 173 2.10 -18.00 11.29
CA HIS A 173 1.55 -17.02 12.21
C HIS A 173 2.42 -15.77 12.26
N GLY A 174 1.84 -14.65 12.65
CA GLY A 174 2.59 -13.41 12.82
C GLY A 174 1.91 -12.48 13.81
N TRP A 175 2.74 -11.66 14.45
CA TRP A 175 2.31 -10.62 15.37
C TRP A 175 2.99 -9.33 15.01
N MET A 176 2.29 -8.22 15.24
CA MET A 176 2.84 -6.91 14.97
C MET A 176 2.16 -5.85 15.81
N ASN A 177 2.96 -4.96 16.36
CA ASN A 177 2.45 -3.74 16.98
C ASN A 177 1.97 -2.75 15.89
N THR A 178 0.75 -2.25 16.01
CA THR A 178 0.10 -1.37 15.03
C THR A 178 0.47 0.10 15.18
N GLN A 179 1.21 0.50 16.22
CA GLN A 179 1.70 1.88 16.40
C GLN A 179 2.67 2.31 15.29
N ILE A 180 3.32 1.34 14.63
CA ILE A 180 4.15 1.61 13.45
C ILE A 180 3.31 2.05 12.24
N LEU A 181 2.03 1.66 12.19
CA LEU A 181 1.08 2.03 11.14
C LEU A 181 0.41 3.36 11.47
N SER A 182 -0.19 4.00 10.46
CA SER A 182 -0.89 5.26 10.67
C SER A 182 -2.16 5.05 11.53
N PRO A 183 -2.41 5.90 12.53
CA PRO A 183 -3.61 5.81 13.37
C PRO A 183 -4.87 6.19 12.56
N ARG A 184 -6.03 5.85 13.10
CA ARG A 184 -7.36 6.06 12.51
C ARG A 184 -7.44 5.67 11.03
N THR A 185 -6.91 4.50 10.70
CA THR A 185 -6.77 4.06 9.31
C THR A 185 -7.23 2.61 9.19
N HIS A 186 -8.08 2.33 8.21
CA HIS A 186 -8.47 0.96 7.87
C HIS A 186 -7.37 0.34 7.02
N TYR A 187 -6.87 -0.82 7.41
CA TYR A 187 -5.78 -1.52 6.74
C TYR A 187 -6.27 -2.83 6.17
N SER A 188 -5.79 -3.17 4.98
CA SER A 188 -5.92 -4.48 4.36
C SER A 188 -4.55 -5.17 4.37
N ALA A 189 -4.53 -6.45 4.73
CA ALA A 189 -3.34 -7.28 4.81
C ALA A 189 -3.31 -8.33 3.71
N TYR A 190 -2.13 -8.60 3.16
CA TYR A 190 -1.92 -9.49 2.02
C TYR A 190 -0.72 -10.40 2.27
N VAL A 191 -0.85 -11.69 1.98
CA VAL A 191 0.32 -12.55 1.80
C VAL A 191 0.86 -12.34 0.40
N VAL A 192 2.17 -12.09 0.28
CA VAL A 192 2.85 -11.91 -1.01
C VAL A 192 3.78 -13.10 -1.24
N TYR A 193 3.61 -13.80 -2.35
CA TYR A 193 4.26 -15.08 -2.60
C TYR A 193 4.48 -15.35 -4.10
N LYS A 194 5.30 -16.36 -4.39
CA LYS A 194 5.55 -16.91 -5.73
C LYS A 194 5.44 -18.42 -5.69
N SER A 195 5.11 -19.01 -6.84
CA SER A 195 5.14 -20.45 -7.06
C SER A 195 6.34 -20.81 -7.93
N ARG A 196 7.15 -21.77 -7.48
CA ARG A 196 8.27 -22.36 -8.25
C ARG A 196 7.76 -23.44 -9.21
N THR A 197 8.59 -23.76 -10.20
CA THR A 197 8.39 -24.92 -11.06
C THR A 197 8.31 -26.20 -10.21
N GLY A 198 7.26 -27.00 -10.41
CA GLY A 198 7.02 -28.20 -9.60
C GLY A 198 6.26 -27.95 -8.29
N CYS A 199 5.69 -26.75 -8.10
CA CYS A 199 4.73 -26.49 -7.03
C CYS A 199 3.55 -27.48 -7.10
N TYR A 200 3.20 -28.10 -5.96
CA TYR A 200 2.07 -29.01 -5.83
C TYR A 200 1.47 -28.96 -4.42
N GLY A 201 0.31 -29.60 -4.27
CA GLY A 201 -0.37 -29.75 -2.99
C GLY A 201 -1.25 -28.55 -2.61
N PHE A 202 -1.17 -27.46 -3.37
CA PHE A 202 -1.98 -26.26 -3.19
C PHE A 202 -3.13 -26.10 -4.20
N ARG A 203 -3.18 -26.97 -5.23
CA ARG A 203 -4.19 -26.87 -6.28
C ARG A 203 -5.60 -27.04 -5.73
N ASP A 204 -6.42 -26.02 -5.93
CA ASP A 204 -7.80 -25.93 -5.44
C ASP A 204 -7.94 -26.23 -3.94
N LEU A 205 -6.85 -26.01 -3.18
CA LEU A 205 -6.78 -26.24 -1.74
C LEU A 205 -7.11 -24.94 -1.01
N PRO A 206 -8.16 -24.92 -0.18
CA PRO A 206 -8.41 -23.75 0.65
C PRO A 206 -7.48 -23.63 1.82
N ILE A 207 -6.92 -22.44 1.94
CA ILE A 207 -6.09 -22.07 3.07
C ILE A 207 -6.87 -21.09 3.92
N GLN A 208 -7.07 -21.43 5.18
CA GLN A 208 -7.74 -20.55 6.14
C GLN A 208 -6.80 -19.40 6.47
N VAL A 209 -7.30 -18.17 6.38
CA VAL A 209 -6.57 -16.96 6.74
C VAL A 209 -7.36 -16.12 7.72
N GLY A 210 -6.67 -15.36 8.55
CA GLY A 210 -7.29 -14.45 9.50
C GLY A 210 -6.33 -13.38 9.97
N ILE A 211 -6.87 -12.21 10.26
CA ILE A 211 -6.17 -11.10 10.90
C ILE A 211 -7.15 -10.38 11.83
N GLY A 212 -6.65 -9.96 12.99
CA GLY A 212 -7.42 -9.19 13.96
C GLY A 212 -6.54 -8.68 15.10
N LEU A 213 -7.10 -7.81 15.94
CA LEU A 213 -6.45 -7.39 17.18
C LEU A 213 -6.35 -8.58 18.14
N VAL A 214 -5.23 -8.70 18.85
CA VAL A 214 -5.02 -9.76 19.85
C VAL A 214 -6.16 -9.75 20.88
N GLY A 215 -6.69 -10.93 21.18
CA GLY A 215 -7.84 -11.11 22.07
C GLY A 215 -9.21 -10.99 21.39
N GLN A 216 -9.27 -10.54 20.13
CA GLN A 216 -10.48 -10.65 19.31
C GLN A 216 -10.41 -11.90 18.43
N LYS A 217 -11.55 -12.55 18.17
CA LYS A 217 -11.60 -13.67 17.23
C LYS A 217 -11.61 -13.12 15.81
N PRO A 218 -10.52 -13.27 15.02
CA PRO A 218 -10.47 -12.70 13.68
C PRO A 218 -11.51 -13.38 12.76
N PRO A 219 -12.12 -12.63 11.83
CA PRO A 219 -12.97 -13.23 10.82
C PRO A 219 -12.14 -14.19 9.97
N LYS A 220 -12.57 -15.46 9.92
CA LYS A 220 -11.92 -16.49 9.12
C LYS A 220 -12.33 -16.33 7.67
N ARG A 221 -11.35 -16.25 6.78
CA ARG A 221 -11.54 -16.24 5.33
C ARG A 221 -10.73 -17.37 4.72
N PHE A 222 -10.93 -17.60 3.42
CA PHE A 222 -10.19 -18.61 2.68
C PHE A 222 -9.53 -17.99 1.45
N ILE A 223 -8.28 -18.36 1.20
CA ILE A 223 -7.56 -18.06 -0.04
C ILE A 223 -7.16 -19.36 -0.73
N CYS A 224 -6.76 -19.26 -1.99
CA CYS A 224 -6.12 -20.35 -2.73
C CYS A 224 -4.79 -19.85 -3.29
N PHE A 225 -3.74 -20.66 -3.17
CA PHE A 225 -2.42 -20.34 -3.74
C PHE A 225 -2.26 -20.81 -5.19
N ASP A 226 -3.09 -21.78 -5.64
CA ASP A 226 -3.11 -22.32 -7.01
C ASP A 226 -4.56 -22.66 -7.40
N GLU A 227 -5.27 -21.72 -8.02
CA GLU A 227 -6.65 -21.93 -8.51
C GLU A 227 -6.62 -22.49 -9.93
N SER A 228 -7.23 -23.66 -10.17
CA SER A 228 -7.35 -24.20 -11.52
C SER A 228 -8.44 -23.47 -12.32
N THR A 229 -8.21 -23.31 -13.63
CA THR A 229 -9.22 -22.75 -14.55
C THR A 229 -10.36 -23.73 -14.86
N ASP A 230 -10.23 -25.00 -14.42
CA ASP A 230 -11.16 -26.06 -14.74
C ASP A 230 -12.37 -26.09 -13.78
N ARG A 231 -13.55 -26.26 -14.38
CA ARG A 231 -14.87 -25.93 -13.81
C ARG A 231 -15.37 -26.78 -12.63
N ILE A 232 -14.54 -27.51 -11.89
CA ILE A 232 -15.03 -28.48 -10.91
C ILE A 232 -14.32 -28.35 -9.56
N LYS A 233 -14.84 -27.48 -8.69
CA LYS A 233 -15.62 -27.90 -7.51
C LYS A 233 -16.55 -26.76 -7.03
N LYS A 234 -17.77 -27.12 -6.63
CA LYS A 234 -18.85 -26.23 -6.16
C LYS A 234 -18.61 -25.58 -4.79
N TRP A 235 -17.49 -25.86 -4.11
CA TRP A 235 -17.47 -25.80 -2.66
C TRP A 235 -17.33 -24.40 -2.03
N ALA A 236 -16.81 -23.36 -2.71
CA ALA A 236 -16.85 -21.99 -2.13
C ALA A 236 -16.51 -20.81 -3.07
N ARG A 237 -16.94 -20.78 -4.35
CA ARG A 237 -16.64 -19.60 -5.24
C ARG A 237 -17.12 -18.24 -4.71
N ARG A 238 -17.96 -18.21 -3.65
CA ARG A 238 -18.47 -16.98 -3.02
C ARG A 238 -17.67 -16.48 -1.82
N GLU A 239 -16.83 -17.32 -1.21
CA GLU A 239 -16.09 -16.97 0.03
C GLU A 239 -14.56 -16.98 -0.15
N LEU A 240 -14.08 -17.40 -1.32
CA LEU A 240 -12.67 -17.40 -1.66
C LEU A 240 -12.22 -16.01 -2.09
N ILE A 241 -11.22 -15.45 -1.40
CA ILE A 241 -10.53 -14.26 -1.86
C ILE A 241 -9.58 -14.67 -2.98
N LYS A 242 -9.75 -14.06 -4.16
CA LYS A 242 -8.90 -14.29 -5.31
C LYS A 242 -7.51 -13.71 -5.10
N SER A 243 -6.52 -14.44 -5.58
CA SER A 243 -5.15 -13.94 -5.70
C SER A 243 -5.00 -13.10 -6.97
N HIS A 244 -4.08 -12.13 -6.92
CA HIS A 244 -3.79 -11.23 -8.03
C HIS A 244 -2.30 -11.23 -8.33
N GLU A 245 -1.93 -11.36 -9.60
CA GLU A 245 -0.57 -11.17 -10.06
C GLU A 245 -0.25 -9.66 -10.08
N ARG A 246 0.92 -9.31 -9.54
CA ARG A 246 1.44 -7.95 -9.45
C ARG A 246 2.36 -7.67 -10.63
N GLU A 247 2.56 -6.39 -10.92
CA GLU A 247 3.50 -5.94 -11.96
C GLU A 247 4.96 -6.34 -11.70
N ASP A 248 5.33 -6.62 -10.44
CA ASP A 248 6.65 -7.09 -10.01
C ASP A 248 6.82 -8.62 -10.13
N GLY A 249 5.84 -9.31 -10.68
CA GLY A 249 5.80 -10.76 -10.88
C GLY A 249 5.53 -11.56 -9.60
N TRP A 250 5.26 -10.92 -8.46
CA TRP A 250 4.75 -11.60 -7.27
C TRP A 250 3.23 -11.77 -7.36
N ILE A 251 2.69 -12.70 -6.58
CA ILE A 251 1.25 -12.90 -6.42
C ILE A 251 0.88 -12.42 -5.01
N GLU A 252 -0.23 -11.71 -4.89
CA GLU A 252 -0.79 -11.32 -3.59
C GLU A 252 -2.17 -11.96 -3.36
N ALA A 253 -2.45 -12.36 -2.13
CA ALA A 253 -3.77 -12.82 -1.70
C ALA A 253 -4.19 -12.12 -0.41
N GLY A 254 -5.43 -11.62 -0.36
CA GLY A 254 -5.94 -10.87 0.79
C GLY A 254 -6.20 -11.77 2.00
N ILE A 255 -5.57 -11.45 3.13
CA ILE A 255 -5.77 -12.12 4.42
C ILE A 255 -7.03 -11.58 5.11
N GLY A 256 -7.18 -10.26 5.08
CA GLY A 256 -8.29 -9.58 5.71
C GLY A 256 -8.00 -8.12 5.99
N GLU A 257 -8.85 -7.51 6.81
CA GLU A 257 -8.80 -6.09 7.11
C GLU A 257 -9.00 -5.85 8.60
N PHE A 258 -8.44 -4.76 9.11
CA PHE A 258 -8.60 -4.30 10.48
C PHE A 258 -8.51 -2.78 10.54
N PHE A 259 -9.08 -2.19 11.58
CA PHE A 259 -8.98 -0.75 11.84
C PHE A 259 -7.88 -0.48 12.88
N ASN A 260 -6.90 0.36 12.53
CA ASN A 260 -5.91 0.82 13.47
C ASN A 260 -6.38 2.11 14.14
N GLU A 261 -6.75 2.06 15.41
CA GLU A 261 -7.15 3.24 16.18
C GLU A 261 -5.93 4.09 16.58
N GLY A 262 -4.81 3.43 16.88
CA GLY A 262 -3.51 4.03 17.17
C GLY A 262 -3.28 4.39 18.64
N GLY A 263 -3.46 3.43 19.56
CA GLY A 263 -3.11 3.59 20.97
C GLY A 263 -3.94 4.61 21.76
N LEU A 264 -5.04 5.12 21.20
CA LEU A 264 -5.94 6.10 21.84
C LEU A 264 -7.04 5.45 22.69
N SER A 265 -7.25 4.14 22.56
CA SER A 265 -8.15 3.36 23.39
C SER A 265 -7.36 2.48 24.36
N LEU A 266 -7.99 2.06 25.47
CA LEU A 266 -7.44 1.09 26.45
C LEU A 266 -7.22 -0.33 25.86
N GLY A 267 -7.23 -0.46 24.53
CA GLY A 267 -7.14 -1.71 23.79
C GLY A 267 -5.70 -2.18 23.56
N CYS A 268 -5.59 -3.36 22.95
CA CYS A 268 -4.31 -3.93 22.52
C CYS A 268 -3.92 -3.33 21.16
N ASP A 269 -2.72 -2.75 21.07
CA ASP A 269 -2.12 -2.28 19.80
C ASP A 269 -1.38 -3.41 19.06
N GLU A 270 -1.69 -4.67 19.33
CA GLU A 270 -1.07 -5.81 18.68
C GLU A 270 -2.09 -6.52 17.80
N ILE A 271 -1.69 -6.84 16.58
CA ILE A 271 -2.46 -7.71 15.70
C ILE A 271 -1.86 -9.11 15.68
N GLU A 272 -2.74 -10.09 15.52
CA GLU A 272 -2.39 -11.47 15.20
C GLU A 272 -2.88 -11.78 13.78
N LEU A 273 -2.03 -12.45 13.01
CA LEU A 273 -2.37 -13.00 11.71
C LEU A 273 -2.06 -14.49 11.63
N SER A 274 -2.83 -15.21 10.84
CA SER A 274 -2.66 -16.65 10.61
C SER A 274 -2.97 -17.04 9.17
N ILE A 275 -2.21 -18.01 8.66
CA ILE A 275 -2.37 -18.67 7.37
C ILE A 275 -2.18 -20.16 7.64
N VAL A 276 -3.26 -20.93 7.59
CA VAL A 276 -3.30 -22.31 8.08
C VAL A 276 -4.00 -23.19 7.06
N ASP A 277 -3.34 -24.27 6.64
CA ASP A 277 -4.05 -25.40 6.04
C ASP A 277 -4.74 -26.22 7.13
N ILE A 278 -6.07 -26.20 7.12
CA ILE A 278 -6.90 -26.94 8.08
C ILE A 278 -7.46 -28.24 7.51
N THR A 279 -7.18 -28.57 6.24
CA THR A 279 -7.95 -29.57 5.50
C THR A 279 -7.14 -30.73 4.92
N SER A 280 -5.85 -30.51 4.60
CA SER A 280 -5.14 -31.44 3.72
C SER A 280 -4.03 -32.22 4.43
N PRO A 281 -4.12 -33.57 4.46
CA PRO A 281 -3.00 -34.42 4.87
C PRO A 281 -1.94 -34.57 3.76
N TYR A 282 -2.14 -33.94 2.60
CA TYR A 282 -1.26 -34.09 1.46
C TYR A 282 -0.01 -33.22 1.59
N TRP A 283 1.08 -33.74 1.06
CA TRP A 283 2.34 -33.04 0.91
C TRP A 283 2.21 -31.83 0.00
N LYS A 284 2.98 -30.78 0.30
CA LYS A 284 2.91 -29.45 -0.32
C LYS A 284 4.31 -28.91 -0.52
N ARG A 285 4.56 -28.30 -1.68
CA ARG A 285 5.86 -27.68 -1.96
C ARG A 285 5.80 -26.54 -2.95
N GLY A 286 6.90 -25.81 -3.04
CA GLY A 286 7.20 -24.89 -4.13
C GLY A 286 6.68 -23.47 -3.94
N LEU A 287 6.09 -23.13 -2.78
CA LEU A 287 5.76 -21.75 -2.45
C LEU A 287 6.98 -21.02 -1.90
N VAL A 288 7.19 -19.80 -2.38
CA VAL A 288 8.15 -18.84 -1.86
C VAL A 288 7.39 -17.69 -1.25
N ILE A 289 7.57 -17.41 0.04
CA ILE A 289 6.85 -16.35 0.75
C ILE A 289 7.73 -15.11 0.85
N GLN A 290 7.31 -13.99 0.26
CA GLN A 290 8.03 -12.72 0.41
C GLN A 290 7.78 -12.07 1.76
N GLY A 291 6.54 -12.14 2.26
CA GLY A 291 6.15 -11.50 3.51
C GLY A 291 4.66 -11.20 3.58
N ILE A 292 4.27 -10.48 4.63
CA ILE A 292 2.90 -9.99 4.82
C ILE A 292 2.87 -8.47 4.65
N GLU A 293 2.14 -7.99 3.65
CA GLU A 293 2.01 -6.58 3.27
C GLU A 293 0.73 -5.96 3.86
N PHE A 294 0.87 -4.79 4.46
CA PHE A 294 -0.19 -3.98 5.08
C PHE A 294 -0.31 -2.67 4.32
N ARG A 295 -1.50 -2.40 3.78
CA ARG A 295 -1.81 -1.18 3.02
C ARG A 295 -3.07 -0.52 3.56
N PRO A 296 -3.16 0.82 3.55
CA PRO A 296 -4.42 1.51 3.76
C PRO A 296 -5.47 0.99 2.75
N ALA A 297 -6.64 0.63 3.24
CA ALA A 297 -7.76 0.22 2.40
C ALA A 297 -8.20 1.42 1.55
N LYS A 298 -8.48 1.18 0.26
CA LYS A 298 -9.05 2.20 -0.62
C LYS A 298 -10.51 2.43 -0.19
N GLN A 299 -10.83 3.67 0.18
CA GLN A 299 -12.22 4.13 0.38
C GLN A 299 -12.89 4.38 -0.97
#